data_AF-A0A1C5QWX1-F1
#
_entry.id   AF-A0A1C5QWX1-F1
#
_cell.length_a   1.000
_cell.length_b   1.000
_cell.length_c   1.000
_cell.angle_alpha   90.00
_cell.angle_beta   90.00
_cell.angle_gamma   90.00
#
_symmetry.space_group_name_H-M   'P 1'
#
loop_
_entity.id
_entity.type
_entity.pdbx_description
1 polymer ?
#
loop_
_entity_poly.entity_id
_entity_poly.type
_entity_poly.pdbx_seq_one_letter_code
_entity_poly.pdbx_strand_id
1 'polypeptide(L)'
;MSREEIIAKIKGIAENEKFKIDAFFFCGFPSGKPNQELMKACEKFIEADEADKADEAAVNALIAEMEAALKAESDVAEKDNITSSNEDVKLVLANKAVLFA
;
A
#
# COMPACT_ATOMS: atom_id res chain seq x y z
N MET A 1 -9.44 13.94 -5.93
CA MET A 1 -8.03 13.99 -5.49
C MET A 1 -7.15 14.15 -6.71
N SER A 2 -6.09 14.93 -6.56
CA SER A 2 -5.03 15.06 -7.55
C SER A 2 -4.13 13.84 -7.55
N ARG A 3 -3.46 13.57 -8.67
CA ARG A 3 -2.47 12.48 -8.81
C ARG A 3 -1.41 12.52 -7.70
N GLU A 4 -0.91 13.72 -7.38
CA GLU A 4 0.06 13.96 -6.30
C GLU A 4 -0.47 13.55 -4.91
N GLU A 5 -1.74 13.79 -4.61
CA GLU A 5 -2.36 13.40 -3.33
C GLU A 5 -2.47 11.87 -3.22
N ILE A 6 -2.74 11.19 -4.33
CA ILE A 6 -2.77 9.72 -4.36
C ILE A 6 -1.38 9.14 -4.20
N ILE A 7 -0.37 9.71 -4.87
CA ILE A 7 1.04 9.29 -4.70
C ILE A 7 1.49 9.49 -3.25
N ALA A 8 1.13 10.60 -2.61
CA ALA A 8 1.44 10.84 -1.20
C ALA A 8 0.82 9.76 -0.30
N LYS A 9 -0.40 9.30 -0.58
CA LYS A 9 -1.02 8.18 0.12
C LYS A 9 -0.31 6.85 -0.15
N ILE A 10 0.11 6.58 -1.37
CA ILE A 10 0.90 5.39 -1.71
C ILE A 10 2.23 5.37 -0.93
N LYS A 11 2.90 6.53 -0.83
CA LYS A 11 4.09 6.70 0.03
C LYS A 11 3.77 6.39 1.50
N GLY A 12 2.68 6.94 2.03
CA GLY A 12 2.24 6.66 3.40
C GLY A 12 1.93 5.18 3.66
N ILE A 13 1.31 4.47 2.71
CA ILE A 13 1.06 3.03 2.80
C ILE A 13 2.38 2.26 2.86
N ALA A 14 3.35 2.58 2.01
CA ALA A 14 4.67 1.95 2.01
C ALA A 14 5.39 2.15 3.34
N GLU A 15 5.38 3.38 3.88
CA GLU A 15 5.99 3.70 5.17
C GLU A 15 5.32 2.97 6.34
N ASN A 16 3.99 2.84 6.31
CA ASN A 16 3.26 2.12 7.35
C ASN A 16 3.54 0.61 7.31
N GLU A 17 3.57 -0.01 6.12
CA GLU A 17 3.96 -1.41 5.98
C GLU A 17 5.42 -1.65 6.38
N LYS A 18 6.33 -0.73 6.03
CA LYS A 18 7.72 -0.77 6.48
C LYS A 18 7.82 -0.68 8.00
N PHE A 19 7.06 0.21 8.63
CA PHE A 19 6.99 0.33 10.08
C PHE A 19 6.47 -0.96 10.73
N LYS A 20 5.45 -1.61 10.14
CA LYS A 20 4.96 -2.92 10.62
C LYS A 20 6.03 -4.01 10.49
N ILE A 21 6.78 -4.04 9.39
CA ILE A 21 7.87 -5.00 9.18
C ILE A 21 8.96 -4.79 10.23
N ASP A 22 9.41 -3.55 10.41
CA ASP A 22 10.43 -3.21 11.39
C ASP A 22 9.95 -3.50 12.82
N ALA A 23 8.71 -3.14 13.17
CA ALA A 23 8.14 -3.45 14.48
C ALA A 23 8.01 -4.98 14.69
N PHE A 24 7.54 -5.72 13.69
CA PHE A 24 7.46 -7.18 13.76
C PHE A 24 8.84 -7.81 13.97
N PHE A 25 9.86 -7.30 13.27
CA PHE A 25 11.24 -7.79 13.38
C PHE A 25 11.93 -7.41 14.70
N PHE A 26 11.77 -6.17 15.16
CA PHE A 26 12.47 -5.64 16.34
C PHE A 26 11.78 -5.96 17.66
N CYS A 27 10.44 -5.95 17.74
CA CYS A 27 9.71 -6.16 18.99
C CYS A 27 8.80 -7.38 18.99
N GLY A 28 8.80 -8.20 17.93
CA GLY A 28 7.94 -9.40 17.83
C GLY A 28 6.45 -9.04 17.96
N PHE A 29 6.09 -7.81 17.58
CA PHE A 29 4.80 -7.23 17.89
C PHE A 29 3.67 -7.99 17.16
N PRO A 30 2.60 -8.41 17.86
CA PRO A 30 1.53 -9.19 17.26
C PRO A 30 0.52 -8.34 16.46
N SER A 31 0.68 -7.01 16.37
CA SER A 31 -0.28 -6.19 15.62
C SER A 31 -0.02 -6.25 14.13
N GLY A 32 -0.91 -6.92 13.41
CA GLY A 32 -0.96 -6.90 11.95
C GLY A 32 0.19 -7.66 11.31
N LYS A 33 -0.11 -8.71 10.54
CA LYS A 33 0.90 -9.38 9.74
C LYS A 33 1.43 -8.37 8.72
N PRO A 34 2.74 -8.04 8.71
CA PRO A 34 3.26 -7.09 7.74
C PRO A 34 3.07 -7.58 6.32
N ASN A 35 2.72 -6.68 5.40
CA ASN A 35 2.59 -7.01 3.99
C ASN A 35 3.78 -6.46 3.18
N GLN A 36 4.83 -7.29 3.11
CA GLN A 36 6.05 -6.96 2.38
C GLN A 36 5.83 -6.87 0.86
N GLU A 37 4.83 -7.57 0.32
CA GLU A 37 4.49 -7.52 -1.10
C GLU A 37 3.82 -6.18 -1.44
N LEU A 38 2.88 -5.73 -0.61
CA LEU A 38 2.26 -4.40 -0.74
C LEU A 38 3.28 -3.26 -0.64
N MET A 39 4.20 -3.34 0.35
CA MET A 39 5.27 -2.34 0.50
C MET A 39 6.10 -2.23 -0.78
N LYS A 40 6.59 -3.37 -1.29
CA LYS A 40 7.42 -3.41 -2.50
C LYS A 40 6.67 -2.93 -3.74
N ALA A 41 5.38 -3.25 -3.85
CA ALA A 41 4.56 -2.78 -4.96
C ALA A 41 4.42 -1.25 -4.95
N CYS A 42 4.18 -0.66 -3.76
CA CYS A 42 4.14 0.79 -3.58
C CYS A 42 5.48 1.45 -3.90
N GLU A 43 6.59 0.93 -3.37
CA GLU A 43 7.94 1.44 -3.66
C GLU A 43 8.25 1.39 -5.15
N LYS A 44 7.98 0.26 -5.80
CA LYS A 44 8.24 0.08 -7.24
C LYS A 44 7.42 1.04 -8.10
N PHE A 45 6.17 1.31 -7.72
CA PHE A 45 5.36 2.31 -8.40
C PHE A 45 5.94 3.72 -8.22
N ILE A 46 6.35 4.09 -7.01
CA ILE A 46 6.98 5.39 -6.73
C ILE A 46 8.27 5.56 -7.54
N GLU A 47 9.13 4.54 -7.59
CA GLU A 47 10.36 4.57 -8.38
C GLU A 47 10.07 4.70 -9.89
N ALA A 48 9.05 4.00 -10.39
CA ALA A 48 8.63 4.11 -11.78
C ALA A 48 8.06 5.50 -12.09
N ASP A 49 7.29 6.08 -11.17
CA ASP A 49 6.72 7.43 -11.28
C ASP A 49 7.80 8.51 -11.30
N GLU A 50 8.76 8.44 -10.37
CA GLU A 50 9.90 9.37 -10.31
C GLU A 50 10.82 9.24 -11.54
N ALA A 51 10.83 8.08 -12.20
CA ALA A 51 11.57 7.83 -13.42
C ALA A 51 10.80 8.17 -14.72
N ASP A 52 9.57 8.69 -14.63
CA ASP A 52 8.64 8.92 -15.76
C ASP A 52 8.41 7.64 -16.59
N LYS A 53 8.47 6.48 -15.92
CA LYS A 53 8.31 5.13 -16.47
C LYS A 53 7.14 4.39 -15.86
N ALA A 54 6.27 5.08 -15.12
CA ALA A 54 5.05 4.50 -14.59
C ALA A 54 4.10 4.20 -15.76
N ASP A 55 4.19 2.99 -16.29
CA ASP A 55 3.29 2.47 -17.32
C ASP A 55 2.06 1.79 -16.71
N GLU A 56 1.04 1.54 -17.53
CA GLU A 56 -0.19 0.88 -17.10
C GLU A 56 0.05 -0.47 -16.40
N ALA A 57 1.11 -1.20 -16.74
CA ALA A 57 1.41 -2.48 -16.09
C ALA A 57 1.94 -2.27 -14.67
N ALA A 58 2.74 -1.22 -14.44
CA ALA A 58 3.18 -0.85 -13.09
C ALA A 58 2.00 -0.43 -12.20
N VAL A 59 1.07 0.37 -12.74
CA VAL A 59 -0.15 0.78 -12.02
C VAL A 59 -1.06 -0.42 -11.74
N ASN A 60 -1.27 -1.30 -12.72
CA ASN A 60 -2.09 -2.50 -12.53
C ASN A 60 -1.47 -3.49 -11.52
N ALA A 61 -0.15 -3.64 -11.51
CA ALA A 61 0.54 -4.46 -10.52
C ALA A 61 0.35 -3.91 -9.10
N LEU A 62 0.46 -2.58 -8.92
CA LEU A 62 0.19 -1.92 -7.64
C LEU A 62 -1.25 -2.18 -7.17
N ILE A 63 -2.22 -2.00 -8.07
CA ILE A 63 -3.65 -2.18 -7.78
C ILE A 63 -3.94 -3.63 -7.36
N ALA A 64 -3.38 -4.61 -8.08
CA ALA A 64 -3.59 -6.03 -7.78
C ALA A 64 -3.08 -6.40 -6.37
N GLU A 65 -1.90 -5.89 -6.00
CA GLU A 65 -1.32 -6.11 -4.67
C GLU A 65 -2.12 -5.40 -3.57
N MET A 66 -2.63 -4.19 -3.83
CA MET A 66 -3.55 -3.48 -2.95
C MET A 66 -4.85 -4.25 -2.72
N GLU A 67 -5.46 -4.81 -3.77
CA GLU A 67 -6.66 -5.63 -3.66
C GLU A 67 -6.38 -6.95 -2.92
N ALA A 68 -5.23 -7.57 -3.16
CA ALA A 68 -4.79 -8.77 -2.45
C ALA A 68 -4.55 -8.49 -0.96
N ALA A 69 -3.95 -7.36 -0.62
CA ALA A 69 -3.74 -6.92 0.75
C ALA A 69 -5.05 -6.72 1.50
N LEU A 70 -6.03 -6.03 0.91
CA LEU A 70 -7.36 -5.87 1.50
C LEU A 70 -8.04 -7.23 1.78
N LYS A 71 -7.87 -8.18 0.86
CA LYS A 71 -8.45 -9.53 0.98
C LYS A 71 -7.76 -10.35 2.07
N ALA A 72 -6.44 -10.21 2.22
CA ALA A 72 -5.66 -10.87 3.25
C ALA A 72 -5.92 -10.30 4.67
N GLU A 73 -6.10 -8.97 4.80
CA GLU A 73 -6.44 -8.34 6.08
C GLU A 73 -7.89 -8.60 6.51
N SER A 74 -8.82 -8.81 5.57
CA SER A 74 -10.21 -9.15 5.88
C SER A 74 -10.39 -10.51 6.58
N ASP A 75 -9.36 -11.37 6.54
CA ASP A 75 -9.35 -12.69 7.20
C ASP A 75 -8.87 -12.60 8.67
N VAL A 76 -8.27 -11.47 9.08
CA VAL A 76 -7.74 -11.26 10.43
C VAL A 76 -8.70 -10.37 11.22
N ALA A 77 -9.35 -10.94 12.23
CA ALA A 77 -10.39 -10.29 13.04
C ALA A 77 -10.01 -8.85 13.44
N GLU A 78 -10.86 -7.92 13.01
CA GLU A 78 -10.80 -6.44 13.00
C GLU A 78 -10.55 -5.72 14.34
N LYS A 79 -10.18 -6.42 15.42
CA LYS A 79 -10.43 -5.89 16.78
C LYS A 79 -9.41 -4.90 17.34
N ASP A 80 -8.20 -4.77 16.80
CA ASP A 80 -7.14 -3.92 17.41
C ASP A 80 -6.06 -3.45 16.42
N ASN A 81 -6.41 -3.19 15.14
CA ASN A 81 -5.41 -2.80 14.14
C ASN A 81 -5.32 -1.26 13.98
N ILE A 82 -4.62 -0.60 14.90
CA ILE A 82 -4.32 0.86 14.86
C ILE A 82 -3.56 1.29 13.60
N THR A 83 -2.92 0.34 12.90
CA THR A 83 -2.11 0.61 11.71
C THR A 83 -2.77 0.09 10.42
N SER A 84 -4.08 -0.16 10.40
CA SER A 84 -4.74 -0.68 9.20
C SER A 84 -4.63 0.33 8.04
N SER A 85 -3.75 0.02 7.08
CA SER A 85 -3.59 0.79 5.84
C SER A 85 -4.84 0.67 4.94
N ASN A 86 -5.82 -0.14 5.34
CA ASN A 86 -7.03 -0.46 4.58
C ASN A 86 -7.81 0.76 4.09
N GLU A 87 -7.93 1.83 4.89
CA GLU A 87 -8.66 3.03 4.47
C GLU A 87 -7.91 3.79 3.37
N ASP A 88 -6.59 3.93 3.51
CA ASP A 88 -5.74 4.54 2.49
C ASP A 88 -5.70 3.69 1.22
N VAL A 89 -5.58 2.36 1.35
CA VAL A 89 -5.61 1.43 0.22
C VAL A 89 -6.95 1.50 -0.53
N LYS A 90 -8.09 1.48 0.18
CA LYS A 90 -9.41 1.66 -0.43
C LYS A 90 -9.53 3.00 -1.15
N LEU A 91 -8.97 4.05 -0.58
CA LEU A 91 -9.04 5.38 -1.16
C LEU A 91 -8.17 5.51 -2.43
N VAL A 92 -6.98 4.90 -2.44
CA VAL A 92 -6.13 4.79 -3.64
C VAL A 92 -6.87 3.99 -4.72
N LEU A 93 -7.47 2.84 -4.37
CA LEU A 93 -8.23 2.03 -5.31
C LEU A 93 -9.47 2.75 -5.87
N ALA A 94 -10.15 3.57 -5.07
CA ALA A 94 -11.29 4.37 -5.51
C ALA A 94 -10.89 5.49 -6.49
N ASN A 95 -9.64 5.97 -6.41
CA ASN A 95 -9.13 7.05 -7.25
C ASN A 95 -8.07 6.57 -8.26
N LYS A 96 -7.89 5.26 -8.43
CA LYS A 96 -6.83 4.68 -9.29
C LYS A 96 -6.82 5.19 -10.73
N ALA A 97 -7.96 5.67 -11.23
CA ALA A 97 -8.08 6.32 -12.54
C ALA A 97 -7.10 7.49 -12.73
N VAL A 98 -6.75 8.23 -11.66
CA VAL A 98 -5.81 9.35 -11.75
C VAL A 98 -4.34 8.91 -11.86
N LEU A 99 -4.03 7.63 -11.61
CA LEU A 99 -2.69 7.06 -11.75
C LEU A 99 -2.39 6.62 -13.19
N PHE A 100 -3.43 6.45 -14.01
CA PHE A 100 -3.35 6.18 -15.44
C PHE A 100 -3.31 7.46 -16.29
N ALA A 101 -3.31 8.63 -15.65
CA ALA A 101 -3.34 9.95 -16.27
C ALA A 101 -1.93 10.51 -16.48
#